data_AF-A0A6G9J4H4-F1
#
_entry.id   AF-A0A6G9J4H4-F1
#
_cell.length_a   1.000
_cell.length_b   1.000
_cell.length_c   1.000
_cell.angle_alpha   90.00
_cell.angle_beta   90.00
_cell.angle_gamma   90.00
#
_symmetry.space_group_name_H-M   'P 1'
#
loop_
_entity.id
_entity.type
_entity.pdbx_description
1 polymer ?
#
loop_
_entity_poly.entity_id
_entity_poly.type
_entity_poly.pdbx_seq_one_letter_code
_entity_poly.pdbx_strand_id
1 'polypeptide(L)'
;MFKKFFILTIAIIISLTTVGCSDAANKKEEVTSENLPNVKTQDWKESSLFESNGYTMIGEEGRLGFIYDDSEVTRFYPNKVQKYMWHFWGNEKEFNGGLKVIATHETGGEPITVLEGLSLGGPNNGADHHVPSNMSLPKSGMWKLDAYIGNKLFGSIFVKVYEK
;
A
#
# COMPACT_ATOMS: atom_id res chain seq x y z
N MET A 1 -59.77 14.85 38.49
CA MET A 1 -60.21 15.12 37.10
C MET A 1 -60.23 13.76 36.38
N PHE A 2 -61.34 13.02 36.31
CA PHE A 2 -62.42 13.11 35.28
C PHE A 2 -61.85 13.32 33.87
N LYS A 3 -62.19 12.60 32.80
CA LYS A 3 -63.09 11.45 32.54
C LYS A 3 -62.88 11.09 31.04
N LYS A 4 -62.95 9.80 30.70
CA LYS A 4 -63.52 9.17 29.48
C LYS A 4 -63.18 9.72 28.07
N PHE A 5 -62.75 8.82 27.18
CA PHE A 5 -63.14 8.78 25.76
C PHE A 5 -63.22 7.30 25.36
N PHE A 6 -64.42 6.69 25.34
CA PHE A 6 -65.42 6.61 24.26
C PHE A 6 -64.98 5.76 23.06
N ILE A 7 -65.67 4.64 22.92
CA ILE A 7 -65.61 3.63 21.87
C ILE A 7 -66.19 4.21 20.57
N LEU A 8 -65.56 3.93 19.42
CA LEU A 8 -66.33 3.73 18.19
C LEU A 8 -65.55 2.84 17.20
N THR A 9 -66.01 1.60 17.08
CA THR A 9 -65.75 0.70 15.96
C THR A 9 -66.38 1.27 14.69
N ILE A 10 -65.58 1.52 13.65
CA ILE A 10 -66.07 1.71 12.28
C ILE A 10 -65.32 0.73 11.37
N ALA A 11 -66.03 -0.31 10.98
CA ALA A 11 -65.74 -1.10 9.79
C ALA A 11 -66.22 -0.32 8.57
N ILE A 12 -65.44 -0.26 7.47
CA ILE A 12 -65.95 -0.13 6.09
C ILE A 12 -64.82 -0.24 5.03
N ILE A 13 -64.92 -1.30 4.22
CA ILE A 13 -64.76 -1.37 2.75
C ILE A 13 -63.34 -1.14 2.20
N ILE A 14 -62.55 -2.18 1.92
CA ILE A 14 -62.47 -2.95 0.66
C ILE A 14 -62.52 -2.06 -0.59
N SER A 15 -61.35 -1.67 -1.08
CA SER A 15 -61.14 -1.37 -2.50
C SER A 15 -59.96 -2.21 -3.00
N LEU A 16 -60.30 -3.22 -3.80
CA LEU A 16 -59.37 -3.94 -4.66
C LEU A 16 -58.79 -2.95 -5.67
N THR A 17 -57.46 -2.82 -5.71
CA THR A 17 -56.76 -2.45 -6.95
C THR A 17 -55.61 -3.40 -7.17
N THR A 18 -55.87 -4.33 -8.09
CA THR A 18 -54.95 -4.89 -9.10
C THR A 18 -53.57 -5.36 -8.65
N VAL A 19 -53.46 -6.69 -8.61
CA VAL A 19 -52.31 -7.56 -8.89
C VAL A 19 -51.07 -6.84 -9.45
N GLY A 20 -49.97 -6.93 -8.71
CA GLY A 20 -48.61 -6.83 -9.24
C GLY A 20 -47.75 -7.88 -8.55
N CYS A 21 -47.50 -9.00 -9.23
CA CYS A 21 -46.52 -9.99 -8.80
C CYS A 21 -45.16 -9.31 -8.60
N SER A 22 -44.62 -9.41 -7.39
CA SER A 22 -43.22 -9.10 -7.13
C SER A 22 -42.38 -10.29 -7.59
N ASP A 23 -42.02 -10.30 -8.88
CA ASP A 23 -40.83 -11.03 -9.31
C ASP A 23 -39.61 -10.18 -8.93
N ALA A 24 -38.80 -10.72 -8.03
CA ALA A 24 -37.47 -10.20 -7.72
C ALA A 24 -36.56 -10.35 -8.95
N ALA A 25 -36.74 -9.47 -9.92
CA ALA A 25 -35.86 -9.34 -11.07
C ALA A 25 -34.65 -8.48 -10.66
N ASN A 26 -33.52 -9.18 -10.52
CA ASN A 26 -32.16 -8.66 -10.42
C ASN A 26 -31.93 -7.55 -11.46
N LYS A 27 -32.04 -6.27 -11.07
CA LYS A 27 -31.53 -5.17 -11.88
C LYS A 27 -30.01 -5.17 -11.73
N LYS A 28 -29.31 -5.70 -12.73
CA LYS A 28 -27.92 -5.32 -12.99
C LYS A 28 -27.92 -3.82 -13.20
N GLU A 29 -27.43 -3.07 -12.22
CA GLU A 29 -26.99 -1.69 -12.46
C GLU A 29 -25.88 -1.74 -13.50
N GLU A 30 -26.20 -1.20 -14.67
CA GLU A 30 -25.24 -0.91 -15.72
C GLU A 30 -24.32 0.20 -15.18
N VAL A 31 -23.08 -0.18 -14.89
CA VAL A 31 -22.04 0.73 -14.41
C VAL A 31 -21.73 1.73 -15.53
N THR A 32 -22.32 2.92 -15.44
CA THR A 32 -21.91 4.07 -16.24
C THR A 32 -20.62 4.66 -15.65
N SER A 33 -19.73 5.11 -16.54
CA SER A 33 -18.39 5.65 -16.25
C SER A 33 -18.36 6.85 -15.28
N GLU A 34 -19.51 7.35 -14.84
CA GLU A 34 -19.62 8.57 -14.04
C GLU A 34 -19.58 8.31 -12.51
N ASN A 35 -19.70 7.05 -12.07
CA ASN A 35 -19.70 6.69 -10.64
C ASN A 35 -18.46 5.90 -10.19
N LEU A 36 -17.36 5.92 -10.95
CA LEU A 36 -16.12 5.29 -10.48
C LEU A 36 -15.59 6.12 -9.29
N PRO A 37 -15.37 5.54 -8.09
CA PRO A 37 -14.57 6.21 -7.08
C PRO A 37 -13.27 6.61 -7.75
N ASN A 38 -12.83 7.85 -7.53
CA ASN A 38 -11.59 8.40 -8.10
C ASN A 38 -10.43 7.47 -7.74
N VAL A 39 -10.17 6.46 -8.58
CA VAL A 39 -9.04 5.56 -8.46
C VAL A 39 -7.87 6.46 -8.73
N LYS A 40 -7.20 6.92 -7.67
CA LYS A 40 -5.91 7.57 -7.80
C LYS A 40 -5.04 6.57 -8.57
N THR A 41 -4.81 6.85 -9.84
CA THR A 41 -3.86 6.13 -10.66
C THR A 41 -2.52 6.26 -9.94
N GLN A 42 -2.04 5.15 -9.39
CA GLN A 42 -0.72 5.06 -8.78
C GLN A 42 0.29 5.51 -9.84
N ASP A 43 1.04 6.58 -9.56
CA ASP A 43 2.13 7.01 -10.43
C ASP A 43 3.32 6.07 -10.22
N TRP A 44 3.55 5.16 -11.17
CA TRP A 44 4.66 4.20 -11.14
C TRP A 44 5.95 4.86 -11.62
N LYS A 45 6.43 5.81 -10.82
CA LYS A 45 7.66 6.54 -11.04
C LYS A 45 8.71 6.10 -10.03
N GLU A 46 9.94 5.87 -10.52
CA GLU A 46 11.07 5.53 -9.66
C GLU A 46 11.32 6.63 -8.61
N SER A 47 11.62 6.21 -7.38
CA SER A 47 11.92 7.12 -6.29
C SER A 47 13.14 7.97 -6.62
N SER A 48 13.16 9.20 -6.11
CA SER A 48 14.28 10.11 -6.32
C SER A 48 15.57 9.58 -5.70
N LEU A 49 16.68 9.95 -6.33
CA LEU A 49 18.01 9.77 -5.75
C LEU A 49 18.35 10.97 -4.87
N PHE A 50 19.03 10.72 -3.75
CA PHE A 50 19.56 11.74 -2.86
C PHE A 50 20.90 11.29 -2.27
N GLU A 51 21.66 12.25 -1.74
CA GLU A 51 22.97 11.99 -1.14
C GLU A 51 22.88 11.95 0.38
N SER A 52 23.57 10.98 1.00
CA SER A 52 23.76 10.98 2.44
C SER A 52 25.12 10.42 2.82
N ASN A 53 25.91 11.25 3.49
CA ASN A 53 27.27 10.95 3.95
C ASN A 53 28.18 10.32 2.87
N GLY A 54 28.09 10.81 1.63
CA GLY A 54 28.89 10.35 0.50
C GLY A 54 28.37 9.11 -0.22
N TYR A 55 27.14 8.66 0.08
CA TYR A 55 26.44 7.62 -0.67
C TYR A 55 25.22 8.19 -1.38
N THR A 56 25.06 7.80 -2.65
CA THR A 56 23.79 7.96 -3.37
C THR A 56 22.80 6.90 -2.89
N MET A 57 21.58 7.35 -2.64
CA MET A 57 20.49 6.54 -2.13
C MET A 57 19.25 6.73 -2.98
N ILE A 58 18.48 5.67 -3.16
CA ILE A 58 17.12 5.75 -3.71
C ILE A 58 16.10 5.74 -2.58
N GLY A 59 15.11 6.64 -2.64
CA GLY A 59 14.03 6.67 -1.66
C GLY A 59 13.40 8.05 -1.46
N GLU A 60 13.10 8.38 -0.21
CA GLU A 60 12.57 9.68 0.22
C GLU A 60 13.57 10.30 1.21
N GLU A 61 14.20 11.40 0.79
CA GLU A 61 15.22 12.10 1.57
C GLU A 61 14.64 12.53 2.95
N GLY A 62 15.41 12.28 4.00
CA GLY A 62 14.98 12.56 5.38
C GLY A 62 13.95 11.59 5.94
N ARG A 63 13.59 10.53 5.19
CA ARG A 63 12.69 9.47 5.67
C ARG A 63 13.31 8.09 5.53
N LEU A 64 13.47 7.56 4.33
CA LEU A 64 14.03 6.23 4.11
C LEU A 64 14.73 6.12 2.76
N GLY A 65 15.74 5.28 2.70
CA GLY A 65 16.41 4.93 1.45
C GLY A 65 17.30 3.71 1.60
N PHE A 66 17.89 3.27 0.50
CA PHE A 66 19.03 2.37 0.54
C PHE A 66 20.06 2.76 -0.51
N ILE A 67 21.32 2.38 -0.28
CA ILE A 67 22.43 2.70 -1.18
C ILE A 67 22.11 2.15 -2.58
N TYR A 68 22.01 3.08 -3.53
CA TYR A 68 21.64 2.83 -4.92
C TYR A 68 22.03 4.04 -5.76
N ASP A 69 22.83 3.82 -6.80
CA ASP A 69 23.37 4.87 -7.68
C ASP A 69 22.93 4.72 -9.15
N ASP A 70 21.96 3.83 -9.40
CA ASP A 70 21.49 3.44 -10.75
C ASP A 70 22.61 2.95 -11.69
N SER A 71 23.74 2.48 -11.16
CA SER A 71 24.76 1.79 -11.95
C SER A 71 24.37 0.34 -12.22
N GLU A 72 24.97 -0.28 -13.24
CA GLU A 72 24.81 -1.71 -13.54
C GLU A 72 25.12 -2.64 -12.33
N VAL A 73 25.90 -2.13 -11.36
CA VAL A 73 26.26 -2.86 -10.15
C VAL A 73 25.13 -2.83 -9.11
N THR A 74 24.38 -1.73 -8.99
CA THR A 74 23.35 -1.54 -7.97
C THR A 74 21.92 -1.78 -8.49
N ARG A 75 21.71 -1.68 -9.81
CA ARG A 75 20.42 -1.98 -10.47
C ARG A 75 19.87 -3.35 -10.11
N PHE A 76 18.54 -3.42 -10.06
CA PHE A 76 17.83 -4.68 -9.92
C PHE A 76 17.70 -5.36 -11.28
N TYR A 77 17.91 -6.68 -11.28
CA TYR A 77 17.63 -7.55 -12.42
C TYR A 77 16.82 -8.76 -11.93
N PRO A 78 15.95 -9.35 -12.78
CA PRO A 78 15.10 -10.46 -12.39
C PRO A 78 15.89 -11.60 -11.74
N ASN A 79 15.46 -12.01 -10.55
CA ASN A 79 16.02 -13.12 -9.76
C ASN A 79 17.51 -12.97 -9.39
N LYS A 80 18.11 -11.79 -9.58
CA LYS A 80 19.46 -11.50 -9.09
C LYS A 80 19.35 -11.16 -7.61
N VAL A 81 20.06 -11.88 -6.76
CA VAL A 81 20.21 -11.52 -5.34
C VAL A 81 21.29 -10.46 -5.25
N GLN A 82 20.98 -9.33 -4.62
CA GLN A 82 21.87 -8.19 -4.46
C GLN A 82 21.81 -7.68 -3.02
N LYS A 83 22.94 -7.13 -2.55
CA LYS A 83 23.04 -6.55 -1.22
C LYS A 83 22.65 -5.08 -1.26
N TYR A 84 21.70 -4.70 -0.41
CA TYR A 84 21.29 -3.31 -0.21
C TYR A 84 21.34 -2.97 1.27
N MET A 85 21.93 -1.84 1.60
CA MET A 85 21.92 -1.31 2.96
C MET A 85 20.85 -0.24 3.05
N TRP A 86 19.80 -0.55 3.81
CA TRP A 86 18.73 0.37 4.13
C TRP A 86 19.14 1.34 5.21
N HIS A 87 18.58 2.53 5.14
CA HIS A 87 18.80 3.67 6.01
C HIS A 87 17.45 4.32 6.33
N PHE A 88 17.24 4.64 7.60
CA PHE A 88 15.98 5.18 8.09
C PHE A 88 16.23 6.42 8.96
N TRP A 89 15.50 7.50 8.65
CA TRP A 89 15.49 8.76 9.38
C TRP A 89 14.11 8.94 10.03
N GLY A 90 14.10 9.22 11.32
CA GLY A 90 12.85 9.35 12.05
C GLY A 90 13.03 9.42 13.56
N ASN A 91 11.91 9.44 14.27
CA ASN A 91 11.94 9.50 15.73
C ASN A 91 12.15 8.10 16.31
N GLU A 92 12.88 8.01 17.43
CA GLU A 92 13.15 6.74 18.14
C GLU A 92 11.88 5.89 18.39
N LYS A 93 10.75 6.55 18.66
CA LYS A 93 9.46 5.88 18.92
C LYS A 93 8.88 5.14 17.71
N GLU A 94 9.37 5.42 16.51
CA GLU A 94 8.98 4.76 15.26
C GLU A 94 9.75 3.45 15.05
N PHE A 95 10.89 3.27 15.72
CA PHE A 95 11.80 2.13 15.54
C PHE A 95 11.49 0.96 16.49
N ASN A 96 10.21 0.58 16.57
CA ASN A 96 9.77 -0.55 17.39
C ASN A 96 9.49 -1.80 16.54
N GLY A 97 10.49 -2.68 16.46
CA GLY A 97 10.42 -3.96 15.74
C GLY A 97 11.49 -4.08 14.66
N GLY A 98 11.44 -5.18 13.90
CA GLY A 98 12.34 -5.40 12.77
C GLY A 98 11.78 -4.83 11.46
N LEU A 99 12.66 -4.66 10.48
CA LEU A 99 12.31 -4.32 9.10
C LEU A 99 11.60 -5.50 8.43
N LYS A 100 10.45 -5.21 7.82
CA LYS A 100 9.74 -6.05 6.86
C LYS A 100 9.55 -5.26 5.57
N VAL A 101 9.74 -5.90 4.43
CA VAL A 101 9.52 -5.27 3.12
C VAL A 101 8.56 -6.11 2.30
N ILE A 102 7.46 -5.50 1.89
CA ILE A 102 6.47 -6.10 0.98
C ILE A 102 6.61 -5.42 -0.38
N ALA A 103 6.74 -6.19 -1.45
CA ALA A 103 6.88 -5.69 -2.81
C ALA A 103 5.63 -5.96 -3.65
N THR A 104 5.15 -4.93 -4.34
CA THR A 104 4.02 -5.00 -5.28
C THR A 104 4.49 -4.58 -6.67
N HIS A 105 4.16 -5.37 -7.70
CA HIS A 105 4.52 -5.09 -9.08
C HIS A 105 3.50 -4.15 -9.76
N GLU A 106 3.94 -3.37 -10.73
CA GLU A 106 3.07 -2.41 -11.44
C GLU A 106 1.90 -3.03 -12.19
N THR A 107 2.05 -4.27 -12.64
CA THR A 107 0.98 -5.02 -13.31
C THR A 107 -0.01 -5.67 -12.32
N GLY A 108 0.13 -5.43 -11.02
CA GLY A 108 -0.63 -6.08 -9.97
C GLY A 108 -0.21 -7.53 -9.70
N GLY A 109 -1.06 -8.25 -8.98
CA GLY A 109 -0.82 -9.61 -8.47
C GLY A 109 -0.65 -9.65 -6.95
N GLU A 110 -0.41 -10.84 -6.41
CA GLU A 110 -0.15 -11.02 -4.98
C GLU A 110 1.18 -10.35 -4.58
N PRO A 111 1.17 -9.45 -3.58
CA PRO A 111 2.41 -8.89 -3.05
C PRO A 111 3.33 -9.98 -2.49
N ILE A 112 4.64 -9.79 -2.64
CA ILE A 112 5.64 -10.72 -2.12
C ILE A 112 6.34 -10.12 -0.91
N THR A 113 6.65 -10.94 0.09
CA THR A 113 7.53 -10.53 1.20
C THR A 113 8.97 -10.71 0.75
N VAL A 114 9.70 -9.60 0.64
CA VAL A 114 11.12 -9.59 0.20
C VAL A 114 12.05 -9.70 1.41
N LEU A 115 11.70 -9.06 2.53
CA LEU A 115 12.43 -9.09 3.78
C LEU A 115 11.45 -9.27 4.94
N GLU A 116 11.85 -9.99 5.99
CA GLU A 116 11.02 -10.23 7.17
C GLU A 116 11.89 -10.18 8.44
N GLY A 117 11.47 -9.37 9.42
CA GLY A 117 11.98 -9.42 10.79
C GLY A 117 13.45 -9.04 10.97
N LEU A 118 14.06 -8.29 10.05
CA LEU A 118 15.47 -7.91 10.18
C LEU A 118 15.68 -6.86 11.28
N SER A 119 16.57 -7.11 12.23
CA SER A 119 16.86 -6.16 13.30
C SER A 119 17.53 -4.87 12.79
N LEU A 120 17.12 -3.73 13.34
CA LEU A 120 17.71 -2.43 13.02
C LEU A 120 19.05 -2.29 13.74
N GLY A 121 20.09 -1.92 13.00
CA GLY A 121 21.32 -1.39 13.56
C GLY A 121 21.16 0.07 13.99
N GLY A 122 22.12 0.60 14.75
CA GLY A 122 22.12 2.01 15.16
C GLY A 122 22.51 2.98 14.03
N PRO A 123 22.82 4.23 14.39
CA PRO A 123 23.10 5.27 13.40
C PRO A 123 24.24 4.93 12.45
N ASN A 124 24.05 5.20 11.16
CA ASN A 124 25.06 4.97 10.12
C ASN A 124 24.76 5.81 8.87
N ASN A 125 25.80 6.29 8.17
CA ASN A 125 25.69 7.14 6.98
C ASN A 125 24.66 8.28 7.12
N GLY A 126 24.64 8.96 8.27
CA GLY A 126 23.73 10.07 8.53
C GLY A 126 22.29 9.68 8.90
N ALA A 127 21.92 8.40 8.84
CA ALA A 127 20.63 7.88 9.28
C ALA A 127 20.63 7.50 10.76
N ASP A 128 19.44 7.48 11.37
CA ASP A 128 19.24 7.07 12.76
C ASP A 128 19.37 5.55 12.92
N HIS A 129 18.93 4.79 11.91
CA HIS A 129 19.05 3.34 11.86
C HIS A 129 19.41 2.83 10.47
N HIS A 130 20.02 1.64 10.42
CA HIS A 130 20.33 0.97 9.16
C HIS A 130 20.07 -0.54 9.22
N VAL A 131 19.87 -1.16 8.06
CA VAL A 131 19.71 -2.62 7.92
C VAL A 131 20.43 -3.11 6.67
N PRO A 132 21.51 -3.90 6.77
CA PRO A 132 22.04 -4.63 5.63
C PRO A 132 21.07 -5.76 5.25
N SER A 133 20.79 -5.89 3.95
CA SER A 133 19.82 -6.88 3.44
C SER A 133 20.30 -7.51 2.13
N ASN A 134 19.78 -8.69 1.82
CA ASN A 134 19.85 -9.29 0.49
C ASN A 134 18.44 -9.30 -0.09
N MET A 135 18.24 -8.68 -1.25
CA MET A 135 16.95 -8.62 -1.92
C MET A 135 17.04 -9.22 -3.32
N SER A 136 15.92 -9.76 -3.79
CA SER A 136 15.73 -10.15 -5.18
C SER A 136 14.27 -9.93 -5.57
N LEU A 137 14.05 -9.47 -6.80
CA LEU A 137 12.73 -9.27 -7.38
C LEU A 137 12.59 -10.15 -8.62
N PRO A 138 11.45 -10.84 -8.81
CA PRO A 138 11.38 -11.94 -9.78
C PRO A 138 11.15 -11.50 -11.23
N LYS A 139 10.68 -10.27 -11.45
CA LYS A 139 10.18 -9.80 -12.75
C LYS A 139 10.67 -8.38 -13.05
N SER A 140 10.96 -8.10 -14.33
CA SER A 140 11.24 -6.75 -14.82
C SER A 140 10.01 -5.87 -14.75
N GLY A 141 10.23 -4.55 -14.64
CA GLY A 141 9.18 -3.55 -14.47
C GLY A 141 9.34 -2.76 -13.16
N MET A 142 8.36 -1.91 -12.89
CA MET A 142 8.34 -1.11 -11.67
C MET A 142 7.80 -1.91 -10.48
N TRP A 143 8.45 -1.71 -9.33
CA TRP A 143 8.07 -2.31 -8.06
C TRP A 143 7.95 -1.25 -6.98
N LYS A 144 6.90 -1.35 -6.17
CA LYS A 144 6.72 -0.58 -4.95
C LYS A 144 7.16 -1.45 -3.78
N LEU A 145 8.14 -0.98 -3.02
CA LEU A 145 8.66 -1.62 -1.82
C LEU A 145 8.11 -0.88 -0.60
N ASP A 146 7.10 -1.45 0.05
CA ASP A 146 6.56 -0.94 1.31
C ASP A 146 7.43 -1.44 2.47
N ALA A 147 8.15 -0.53 3.10
CA ALA A 147 9.02 -0.81 4.24
C ALA A 147 8.26 -0.58 5.55
N TYR A 148 8.17 -1.62 6.37
CA TYR A 148 7.53 -1.60 7.67
C TYR A 148 8.59 -1.75 8.76
N ILE A 149 8.46 -1.00 9.85
CA ILE A 149 9.18 -1.25 11.08
C ILE A 149 8.19 -1.80 12.11
N GLY A 150 8.39 -3.06 12.50
CA GLY A 150 7.37 -3.83 13.20
C GLY A 150 6.10 -3.94 12.35
N ASN A 151 4.98 -3.45 12.89
CA ASN A 151 3.67 -3.54 12.23
C ASN A 151 3.23 -2.21 11.56
N LYS A 152 4.11 -1.21 11.51
CA LYS A 152 3.78 0.13 10.99
C LYS A 152 4.51 0.38 9.69
N LEU A 153 3.77 0.86 8.68
CA LEU A 153 4.36 1.35 7.44
C LEU A 153 5.24 2.55 7.78
N PHE A 154 6.52 2.46 7.43
CA PHE A 154 7.49 3.52 7.64
C PHE A 154 7.56 4.41 6.40
N GLY A 155 7.61 3.81 5.21
CA GLY A 155 7.56 4.50 3.93
C GLY A 155 7.60 3.52 2.76
N SER A 156 7.58 4.05 1.54
CA SER A 156 7.61 3.24 0.32
C SER A 156 8.69 3.74 -0.63
N ILE A 157 9.39 2.82 -1.29
CA ILE A 157 10.39 3.12 -2.33
C ILE A 157 9.94 2.47 -3.64
N PHE A 158 9.98 3.20 -4.73
CA PHE A 158 9.72 2.66 -6.07
C PHE A 158 11.04 2.42 -6.77
N VAL A 159 11.22 1.20 -7.31
CA VAL A 159 12.43 0.80 -8.03
C VAL A 159 12.09 0.20 -9.37
N LYS A 160 12.99 0.36 -10.33
CA LYS A 160 12.93 -0.34 -11.61
C LYS A 160 13.76 -1.62 -11.57
N VAL A 161 13.16 -2.71 -12.02
CA VAL A 161 13.86 -3.96 -12.34
C VAL A 161 14.09 -4.00 -13.84
N TYR A 162 15.36 -3.96 -14.24
CA TYR A 162 15.78 -3.87 -15.64
C TYR A 162 15.82 -5.23 -16.32
N GLU A 163 15.54 -5.26 -17.62
CA GLU A 163 15.84 -6.43 -18.44
C GLU A 163 17.36 -6.63 -18.52
N LYS A 164 17.80 -7.88 -18.72
CA LYS A 164 19.21 -8.20 -18.95
C LYS A 164 19.58 -8.06 -20.41
#